data_AF-A0A9E0T9N5-F1
#
_entry.id   AF-A0A9E0T9N5-F1
#
_cell.length_a   1.000
_cell.length_b   1.000
_cell.length_c   1.000
_cell.angle_alpha   90.00
_cell.angle_beta   90.00
_cell.angle_gamma   90.00
#
_symmetry.space_group_name_H-M   'P 1'
#
loop_
_entity.id
_entity.type
_entity.pdbx_description
1 polymer ?
#
loop_
_entity_poly.entity_id
_entity_poly.type
_entity_poly.pdbx_seq_one_letter_code
_entity_poly.pdbx_strand_id
1 'polypeptide(L)'
;MHEGQPPVRFVTLRISATIANEYANRCPEWLSEELDEGRRRVPLDLAQQILLDAEYNSDRRAQDVGEYGMPLPIFNAYRALARQTRAAIAAENSGTT
;
A
#
# COMPACT_ATOMS: atom_id res chain seq x y z
N MET A 1 24.28 -1.58 -27.79
CA MET A 1 22.89 -1.12 -27.72
C MET A 1 22.43 -1.38 -26.30
N HIS A 2 22.55 -0.40 -25.41
CA HIS A 2 22.00 -0.53 -24.06
C HIS A 2 20.52 -0.12 -24.17
N GLU A 3 19.62 -1.10 -24.11
CA GLU A 3 18.21 -0.86 -23.84
C GLU A 3 18.14 -0.01 -22.57
N GLY A 4 17.74 1.26 -22.74
CA GLY A 4 17.54 2.17 -21.63
C GLY A 4 16.39 1.64 -20.78
N GLN A 5 16.71 1.09 -19.62
CA GLN A 5 15.72 0.69 -18.63
C GLN A 5 14.82 1.92 -18.37
N PRO A 6 13.48 1.78 -18.46
CA PRO A 6 12.59 2.91 -18.25
C PRO A 6 12.86 3.53 -16.87
N PRO A 7 12.76 4.87 -16.73
CA PRO A 7 13.04 5.52 -15.46
C PRO A 7 12.13 4.95 -14.36
N VAL A 8 12.73 4.62 -13.21
CA VAL A 8 11.97 4.17 -12.04
C VAL A 8 11.05 5.29 -11.61
N ARG A 9 9.74 5.00 -11.61
CA ARG A 9 8.68 5.93 -11.22
C ARG A 9 8.37 5.74 -9.74
N PHE A 10 7.96 6.82 -9.09
CA PHE A 10 7.73 6.85 -7.65
C PHE A 10 6.42 7.53 -7.31
N VAL A 11 5.78 7.08 -6.24
CA VAL A 11 4.62 7.76 -5.65
C VAL A 11 4.88 8.05 -4.18
N THR A 12 4.20 9.07 -3.65
CA THR A 12 4.23 9.38 -2.22
C THR A 12 2.97 8.85 -1.56
N LEU A 13 3.14 7.99 -0.56
CA LEU A 13 2.07 7.44 0.27
C LEU A 13 2.22 7.95 1.71
N ARG A 14 1.10 8.11 2.41
CA ARG A 14 1.07 8.37 3.85
C ARG A 14 0.71 7.08 4.59
N ILE A 15 1.69 6.45 5.19
CA ILE A 15 1.53 5.25 6.01
C ILE A 15 1.10 5.66 7.41
N SER A 16 0.02 5.08 7.93
CA SER A 16 -0.42 5.27 9.32
C SER A 16 0.32 4.32 10.25
N ALA A 17 0.40 4.66 11.54
CA ALA A 17 0.91 3.74 12.57
C ALA A 17 0.26 2.36 12.51
N THR A 18 -1.06 2.29 12.26
CA THR A 18 -1.78 1.02 12.13
C THR A 18 -1.25 0.17 10.98
N ILE A 19 -1.05 0.76 9.80
CA ILE A 19 -0.51 0.03 8.64
C ILE A 19 0.95 -0.35 8.86
N ALA A 20 1.76 0.56 9.40
CA ALA A 20 3.15 0.29 9.72
C ALA A 20 3.27 -0.91 10.67
N ASN A 21 2.45 -0.94 11.73
CA ASN A 21 2.40 -2.07 12.67
C ASN A 21 1.89 -3.35 12.01
N GLU A 22 0.85 -3.29 11.17
CA GLU A 22 0.37 -4.47 10.44
C GLU A 22 1.46 -5.05 9.54
N TYR A 23 2.18 -4.22 8.78
CA TYR A 23 3.25 -4.69 7.92
C TYR A 23 4.47 -5.19 8.70
N ALA A 24 4.83 -4.55 9.81
CA ALA A 24 5.89 -5.04 10.69
C ALA A 24 5.55 -6.42 11.29
N ASN A 25 4.28 -6.71 11.56
CA ASN A 25 3.83 -7.98 12.13
C ASN A 25 3.57 -9.08 11.09
N ARG A 26 3.21 -8.71 9.85
CA ARG A 26 2.71 -9.64 8.82
C ARG A 26 3.69 -9.93 7.68
N CYS A 27 4.58 -8.99 7.35
CA CYS A 27 5.36 -9.08 6.11
C CYS A 27 6.79 -9.59 6.30
N PRO A 28 7.36 -10.23 5.26
CA PRO A 28 8.79 -10.54 5.20
C PRO A 28 9.61 -9.26 5.04
N GLU A 29 10.87 -9.33 5.45
CA GLU A 29 11.85 -8.24 5.59
C GLU A 29 11.77 -7.14 4.52
N TRP A 30 11.53 -7.49 3.25
CA TRP A 30 11.56 -6.57 2.11
C TRP A 30 10.41 -5.54 2.02
N LEU A 31 9.20 -5.80 2.53
CA LEU A 31 8.08 -4.82 2.50
C LEU A 31 8.11 -3.89 3.73
N SER A 32 8.70 -4.38 4.82
CA SER A 32 8.66 -3.70 6.12
C SER A 32 9.60 -2.49 6.21
N GLU A 33 10.81 -2.58 5.64
CA GLU A 33 11.82 -1.52 5.74
C GLU A 33 11.42 -0.22 5.01
N GLU A 34 10.56 -0.30 3.99
CA GLU A 34 10.11 0.87 3.22
C GLU A 34 8.82 1.52 3.76
N LEU A 35 8.13 0.88 4.71
CA LEU A 35 6.76 1.23 5.13
C LEU A 35 6.62 1.63 6.60
N ASP A 36 7.63 2.30 7.14
CA ASP A 36 7.51 3.00 8.42
C ASP A 36 6.41 4.07 8.39
N GLU A 37 5.85 4.39 9.55
CA GLU A 37 4.85 5.46 9.70
C GLU A 37 5.34 6.78 9.08
N GLY A 38 4.44 7.49 8.40
CA GLY A 38 4.70 8.82 7.84
C GLY A 38 4.60 8.86 6.33
N ARG A 39 5.24 9.86 5.70
CA ARG A 39 5.27 9.99 4.24
C ARG A 39 6.41 9.16 3.67
N ARG A 40 6.08 8.21 2.80
CA ARG A 40 7.04 7.32 2.13
C ARG A 40 6.97 7.52 0.63
N ARG A 41 8.14 7.71 0.03
CA ARG A 41 8.29 7.72 -1.42
C ARG A 41 8.67 6.31 -1.83
N VAL A 42 7.75 5.61 -2.46
CA VAL A 42 7.91 4.20 -2.84
C VAL A 42 7.96 4.05 -4.35
N PRO A 43 8.70 3.06 -4.87
CA PRO A 43 8.63 2.67 -6.27
C PRO A 43 7.19 2.36 -6.72
N LEU A 44 6.86 2.65 -7.98
CA LEU A 44 5.51 2.49 -8.52
C LEU A 44 5.04 1.02 -8.49
N ASP A 45 5.96 0.08 -8.72
CA ASP A 45 5.73 -1.36 -8.60
C ASP A 45 5.43 -1.78 -7.16
N LEU A 46 6.18 -1.26 -6.18
CA LEU A 46 5.88 -1.46 -4.76
C LEU A 46 4.51 -0.87 -4.40
N ALA A 47 4.17 0.32 -4.90
CA ALA A 47 2.86 0.93 -4.69
C ALA A 47 1.72 0.08 -5.26
N GLN A 48 1.91 -0.59 -6.39
CA GLN A 48 0.93 -1.51 -6.95
C GLN A 48 0.73 -2.73 -6.04
N GLN A 49 1.80 -3.27 -5.47
CA GLN A 49 1.72 -4.37 -4.51
C GLN A 49 1.00 -3.96 -3.23
N ILE A 50 1.32 -2.78 -2.69
CA ILE A 50 0.62 -2.18 -1.54
C ILE A 50 -0.87 -2.01 -1.84
N LEU A 51 -1.23 -1.56 -3.06
CA LEU A 51 -2.62 -1.41 -3.45
C LEU A 51 -3.37 -2.75 -3.42
N LEU A 52 -2.78 -3.80 -4.01
CA LEU A 52 -3.39 -5.13 -4.05
C LEU A 52 -3.61 -5.70 -2.65
N ASP A 53 -2.61 -5.60 -1.78
CA ASP A 53 -2.74 -6.03 -0.38
C ASP A 53 -3.81 -5.19 0.35
N ALA A 54 -3.80 -3.87 0.19
CA ALA A 54 -4.76 -3.01 0.84
C ALA A 54 -6.20 -3.24 0.37
N GLU A 55 -6.42 -3.53 -0.91
CA GLU A 55 -7.73 -3.89 -1.45
C GLU A 55 -8.21 -5.24 -0.91
N TYR A 56 -7.34 -6.25 -0.85
CA TYR A 56 -7.66 -7.55 -0.28
C TYR A 56 -8.09 -7.45 1.19
N ASN A 57 -7.31 -6.72 2.00
CA ASN A 57 -7.56 -6.54 3.42
C ASN A 57 -8.69 -5.54 3.75
N SER A 58 -9.20 -4.82 2.74
CA SER A 58 -10.34 -3.91 2.89
C SER A 58 -11.57 -4.32 2.08
N ASP A 59 -11.59 -5.53 1.53
CA ASP A 59 -12.78 -6.11 0.93
C ASP A 59 -13.74 -6.56 2.05
N ARG A 60 -15.00 -6.12 1.97
CA ARG A 60 -16.04 -6.48 2.94
C ARG A 60 -16.31 -7.98 2.96
N ARG A 61 -16.05 -8.70 1.86
CA ARG A 61 -16.13 -10.17 1.84
C ARG A 61 -15.08 -10.84 2.72
N ALA A 62 -13.96 -10.17 3.01
CA ALA A 62 -12.96 -10.66 3.95
C ALA A 62 -13.43 -10.55 5.42
N GLN A 63 -14.50 -9.78 5.72
CA GLN A 63 -15.11 -9.72 7.05
C GLN A 63 -15.98 -10.96 7.35
N ASP A 64 -16.50 -11.63 6.31
CA ASP A 64 -17.42 -12.77 6.46
C ASP A 64 -16.69 -14.12 6.63
N VAL A 65 -15.35 -14.14 6.62
CA VAL A 65 -14.54 -15.36 6.77
C VAL A 65 -13.91 -15.45 8.16
N GLY A 66 -14.68 -16.01 9.11
CA GLY A 66 -14.16 -16.69 10.31
C GLY A 66 -14.30 -15.96 11.65
N GLU A 67 -14.14 -16.74 12.73
CA GLU A 67 -14.37 -16.42 14.16
C GLU A 67 -13.52 -15.23 14.72
N TYR A 68 -12.60 -14.69 13.91
CA TYR A 68 -11.66 -13.62 14.25
C TYR A 68 -11.54 -12.55 13.14
N GLY A 69 -12.66 -12.05 12.61
CA GLY A 69 -12.66 -11.01 11.57
C GLY A 69 -11.75 -9.81 11.88
N MET A 70 -11.21 -9.17 10.84
CA MET A 70 -10.29 -8.05 10.98
C MET A 70 -10.90 -6.92 11.83
N PRO A 71 -10.18 -6.43 12.87
CA PRO A 71 -10.64 -5.29 13.66
C PRO A 71 -10.99 -4.10 12.77
N LEU A 72 -12.15 -3.48 13.02
CA LEU A 72 -12.65 -2.35 12.24
C LEU A 72 -11.62 -1.21 12.06
N PRO A 73 -10.78 -0.86 13.05
CA PRO A 73 -9.72 0.14 12.85
C PRO A 73 -8.70 -0.28 11.79
N ILE A 74 -8.31 -1.56 11.76
CA ILE A 74 -7.34 -2.11 10.81
C ILE A 74 -7.96 -2.14 9.41
N PHE A 75 -9.21 -2.60 9.30
CA PHE A 75 -9.96 -2.57 8.05
C PHE A 75 -10.04 -1.16 7.46
N ASN A 76 -10.39 -0.17 8.30
CA ASN A 76 -10.47 1.23 7.87
C ASN A 76 -9.10 1.79 7.48
N ALA A 77 -8.03 1.37 8.15
CA ALA A 77 -6.67 1.74 7.78
C ALA A 77 -6.30 1.20 6.38
N TYR A 78 -6.59 -0.07 6.10
CA TYR A 78 -6.37 -0.66 4.77
C TYR A 78 -7.23 0.00 3.70
N ARG A 79 -8.49 0.29 4.00
CA ARG A 79 -9.38 1.00 3.07
C ARG A 79 -8.86 2.40 2.74
N ALA A 80 -8.33 3.10 3.73
CA ALA A 80 -7.71 4.41 3.55
C ALA A 80 -6.43 4.30 2.71
N LEU A 81 -5.58 3.30 2.97
CA LEU A 81 -4.38 2.99 2.19
C LEU A 81 -4.71 2.70 0.73
N ALA A 82 -5.66 1.80 0.45
CA ALA A 82 -6.07 1.47 -0.91
C ALA A 82 -6.55 2.72 -1.68
N ARG A 83 -7.34 3.59 -1.04
CA ARG A 83 -7.83 4.84 -1.66
C ARG A 83 -6.69 5.78 -2.02
N GLN A 84 -5.76 6.05 -1.10
CA GLN A 84 -4.65 6.97 -1.37
C GLN A 84 -3.67 6.40 -2.40
N THR A 85 -3.39 5.10 -2.34
CA THR A 85 -2.43 4.46 -3.24
C THR A 85 -2.96 4.46 -4.67
N ARG A 86 -4.26 4.15 -4.85
CA ARG A 86 -4.92 4.26 -6.16
C ARG A 86 -4.86 5.69 -6.72
N ALA A 87 -5.14 6.69 -5.89
CA ALA A 87 -5.09 8.09 -6.30
C ALA A 87 -3.67 8.53 -6.68
N ALA A 88 -2.66 8.12 -5.91
CA ALA A 88 -1.26 8.45 -6.18
C ALA A 88 -0.75 7.80 -7.47
N ILE A 89 -1.08 6.53 -7.71
CA ILE A 89 -0.76 5.83 -8.96
C ILE A 89 -1.45 6.50 -10.16
N ALA A 90 -2.72 6.88 -10.02
CA ALA A 90 -3.46 7.55 -11.08
C ALA A 90 -2.84 8.92 -11.41
N ALA A 91 -2.52 9.74 -10.40
CA ALA A 91 -1.88 11.04 -10.58
C ALA A 91 -0.52 10.93 -11.28
N GLU A 92 0.29 9.95 -10.87
CA GLU A 92 1.58 9.65 -11.47
C GLU A 92 1.43 9.19 -12.94
N ASN A 93 0.41 8.40 -13.26
CA ASN A 93 0.10 8.01 -14.65
C ASN A 93 -0.47 9.14 -15.51
N SER A 94 -1.12 10.13 -14.90
CA SER A 94 -1.63 11.32 -15.59
C SER A 94 -0.60 12.44 -15.74
N GLY A 95 0.63 12.26 -15.23
CA GLY A 95 1.69 13.28 -15.27
C GLY A 95 1.34 14.56 -14.51
N THR A 96 0.45 14.46 -13.51
CA THR A 96 -0.09 15.61 -12.77
C THR A 96 0.66 15.87 -11.44
N THR A 97 1.91 15.42 -11.35
CA THR A 97 2.75 15.47 -10.13
C THR A 97 3.68 16.66 -10.08
#